data_AF-A0A2G9TIF3-F1
#
_entry.id   AF-A0A2G9TIF3-F1
#
_cell.length_a   1.000
_cell.length_b   1.000
_cell.length_c   1.000
_cell.angle_alpha   90.00
_cell.angle_beta   90.00
_cell.angle_gamma   90.00
#
_symmetry.space_group_name_H-M   'P 1'
#
loop_
_entity.id
_entity.type
_entity.pdbx_description
1 polymer ?
#
loop_
_entity_poly.entity_id
_entity_poly.type
_entity_poly.pdbx_seq_one_letter_code
_entity_poly.pdbx_strand_id
1 'polypeptide(L)'
;MSDKYSNDEELQIAIYYVLSLQIVYSLPIVDCMEDRLRLTFKTQLPFHGRIFVKGMSTKDTCMKNFITSSSPPVTFELRNGDCNMRRTRM
;
A
#
# COMPACT_ATOMS: atom_id res chain seq x y z
N MET A 1 -10.22 -2.93 21.64
CA MET A 1 -8.89 -3.60 21.57
C MET A 1 -8.35 -3.31 20.17
N SER A 2 -7.62 -2.21 20.00
CA SER A 2 -7.14 -1.79 18.68
C SER A 2 -5.77 -2.39 18.47
N ASP A 3 -5.70 -3.49 17.72
CA ASP A 3 -4.45 -4.10 17.32
C ASP A 3 -3.68 -3.11 16.45
N LYS A 4 -2.59 -2.57 16.99
CA LYS A 4 -1.63 -1.78 16.23
C LYS A 4 -0.94 -2.74 15.26
N TYR A 5 -1.36 -2.75 13.99
CA TYR A 5 -0.50 -3.20 12.90
C TYR A 5 0.66 -2.20 12.83
N SER A 6 1.65 -2.53 13.66
CA SER A 6 2.79 -1.73 14.03
C SER A 6 3.53 -1.24 12.78
N ASN A 7 3.99 0.00 12.84
CA ASN A 7 4.99 0.61 11.96
C ASN A 7 6.35 -0.09 12.15
N ASP A 8 6.37 -1.42 12.05
CA ASP A 8 7.61 -2.20 12.06
C ASP A 8 8.24 -2.10 10.67
N GLU A 9 9.55 -1.92 10.67
CA GLU A 9 10.45 -1.60 9.54
C GLU A 9 10.43 -2.60 8.35
N GLU A 10 9.49 -3.56 8.32
CA GLU A 10 9.41 -4.62 7.32
C GLU A 10 8.31 -4.45 6.26
N LEU A 11 7.26 -3.64 6.47
CA LEU A 11 6.24 -3.43 5.42
C LEU A 11 6.71 -2.38 4.39
N GLN A 12 7.75 -2.74 3.64
CA GLN A 12 8.25 -1.89 2.57
C GLN A 12 7.30 -1.99 1.38
N ILE A 13 6.49 -0.96 1.17
CA ILE A 13 5.61 -0.89 0.01
C ILE A 13 6.36 -0.20 -1.11
N ALA A 14 6.50 -0.90 -2.22
CA ALA A 14 7.10 -0.34 -3.41
C ALA A 14 6.01 0.20 -4.32
N ILE A 15 6.09 1.49 -4.60
CA ILE A 15 5.26 2.18 -5.60
C ILE A 15 6.13 2.34 -6.83
N TYR A 16 5.78 1.68 -7.93
CA TYR A 16 6.53 1.78 -9.18
C TYR A 16 5.80 2.65 -10.20
N TYR A 17 6.55 3.56 -10.81
CA TYR A 17 6.10 4.41 -11.92
C TYR A 17 7.20 4.48 -12.99
N VAL A 18 6.79 4.48 -14.25
CA VAL A 18 7.66 4.70 -15.40
C VAL A 18 7.87 6.22 -15.58
N LEU A 19 9.06 6.69 -15.18
CA LEU A 19 9.67 8.02 -15.40
C LEU A 19 9.20 9.23 -14.56
N SER A 20 9.75 9.33 -13.33
CA SER A 20 10.24 10.60 -12.73
C SER A 20 9.31 11.82 -12.73
N LEU A 21 8.42 11.91 -11.73
CA LEU A 21 7.97 13.14 -11.04
C LEU A 21 7.28 12.67 -9.74
N GLN A 22 7.48 13.35 -8.61
CA GLN A 22 6.90 12.94 -7.31
C GLN A 22 5.37 13.01 -7.34
N ILE A 23 4.73 11.93 -7.82
CA ILE A 23 3.27 11.77 -7.84
C ILE A 23 2.76 11.66 -6.40
N VAL A 24 3.46 10.92 -5.53
CA VAL A 24 3.17 10.81 -4.09
C VAL A 24 4.02 11.84 -3.34
N TYR A 25 3.37 12.71 -2.57
CA TYR A 25 4.01 13.84 -1.89
C TYR A 25 3.97 13.77 -0.36
N SER A 26 3.39 12.70 0.19
CA SER A 26 3.33 12.47 1.63
C SER A 26 3.46 10.99 1.97
N LEU A 27 3.71 10.69 3.23
CA LEU A 27 3.52 9.34 3.76
C LEU A 27 2.07 8.88 3.52
N PRO A 28 1.85 7.57 3.28
CA PRO A 28 0.50 7.04 3.15
C PRO A 28 -0.26 7.15 4.48
N ILE A 29 -1.55 7.42 4.38
CA ILE A 29 -2.46 7.27 5.52
C ILE A 29 -2.73 5.77 5.69
N VAL A 30 -2.57 5.29 6.91
CA VAL A 30 -2.79 3.89 7.29
C VAL A 30 -4.07 3.79 8.11
N ASP A 31 -5.07 3.10 7.58
CA ASP A 31 -6.29 2.74 8.30
C ASP A 31 -6.26 1.24 8.63
N CYS A 32 -6.08 0.92 9.92
CA CYS A 32 -6.14 -0.45 10.41
C CYS A 32 -7.60 -0.81 10.73
N MET A 33 -8.20 -1.66 9.90
CA MET A 33 -9.54 -2.22 10.11
C MET A 33 -9.44 -3.60 10.76
N GLU A 34 -10.58 -4.21 11.08
CA GLU A 34 -10.64 -5.50 11.78
C GLU A 34 -10.02 -6.66 10.97
N ASP A 35 -10.29 -6.73 9.68
CA ASP A 35 -9.86 -7.83 8.80
C ASP A 35 -8.82 -7.41 7.75
N ARG A 36 -8.50 -6.12 7.67
CA ARG A 36 -7.65 -5.55 6.62
C ARG A 36 -6.95 -4.27 7.05
N LEU A 37 -5.92 -3.93 6.28
CA LEU A 37 -5.20 -2.68 6.36
C LEU A 37 -5.41 -1.92 5.04
N ARG A 38 -5.87 -0.67 5.13
CA ARG A 38 -6.07 0.21 3.98
C ARG A 38 -5.02 1.31 3.99
N LEU A 39 -4.36 1.46 2.86
CA LEU A 39 -3.33 2.46 2.61
C LEU A 39 -3.85 3.46 1.60
N THR A 40 -3.80 4.73 1.96
CA THR A 40 -4.22 5.82 1.06
C THR A 40 -3.01 6.67 0.71
N PHE A 41 -2.63 6.64 -0.56
CA PHE A 41 -1.54 7.45 -1.10
C PHE A 41 -2.11 8.74 -1.67
N LYS A 42 -1.67 9.87 -1.13
CA LYS A 42 -2.02 11.18 -1.68
C LYS A 42 -1.16 11.44 -2.90
N THR A 43 -1.82 11.59 -4.05
CA THR A 43 -1.14 11.86 -5.32
C THR A 43 -1.53 13.21 -5.89
N GLN A 44 -0.58 13.94 -6.51
CA GLN A 44 -0.87 15.23 -7.15
C GLN A 44 -1.57 15.05 -8.50
N LEU A 45 -1.25 13.95 -9.18
CA LEU A 45 -1.80 13.58 -10.49
C LEU A 45 -2.46 12.20 -10.40
N PRO A 46 -3.32 11.85 -11.38
CA PRO A 46 -3.82 10.49 -11.53
C PRO A 46 -2.67 9.49 -11.55
N PHE A 47 -2.74 8.47 -10.70
CA PHE A 47 -1.70 7.47 -10.61
C PHE A 47 -1.95 6.37 -11.65
N HIS A 48 -0.95 6.15 -12.51
CA HIS A 48 -0.92 5.08 -13.49
C HIS A 48 0.31 4.22 -13.24
N GLY A 49 0.09 3.02 -12.71
CA GLY A 49 1.20 2.17 -12.31
C GLY A 49 0.77 0.97 -11.49
N ARG A 50 1.71 0.48 -10.68
CA ARG A 50 1.49 -0.68 -9.82
C ARG A 50 1.98 -0.36 -8.41
N ILE A 51 1.14 -0.67 -7.43
CA ILE A 51 1.51 -0.69 -6.01
C ILE A 51 1.66 -2.14 -5.61
N PHE A 52 2.73 -2.49 -4.90
CA PHE A 52 2.95 -3.85 -4.41
C PHE A 52 3.76 -3.89 -3.12
N VAL A 53 3.59 -4.97 -2.36
CA VAL A 53 4.42 -5.25 -1.19
C VAL A 53 5.80 -5.72 -1.68
N LYS A 54 6.88 -5.09 -1.20
CA LYS A 54 8.25 -5.42 -1.62
C LYS A 54 8.54 -6.91 -1.36
N GLY A 55 9.17 -7.56 -2.33
CA GLY A 55 9.42 -9.01 -2.29
C GLY A 55 8.21 -9.89 -2.58
N MET A 56 7.01 -9.30 -2.81
CA MET A 56 5.76 -10.02 -3.09
C MET A 56 5.08 -9.57 -4.39
N SER A 57 5.80 -8.89 -5.29
CA SER A 57 5.26 -8.36 -6.55
C SER A 57 4.72 -9.41 -7.53
N THR A 58 5.10 -10.68 -7.33
CA THR A 58 4.65 -11.82 -8.13
C THR A 58 3.33 -12.44 -7.64
N LYS A 59 2.88 -12.06 -6.44
CA LYS A 59 1.60 -12.51 -5.88
C LYS A 59 0.54 -11.47 -6.16
N ASP A 60 -0.50 -11.84 -6.92
CA ASP A 60 -1.57 -10.92 -7.30
C ASP A 60 -2.30 -10.32 -6.09
N THR A 61 -2.40 -11.06 -4.97
CA THR A 61 -3.00 -10.56 -3.72
C THR A 61 -2.17 -9.47 -3.04
N CYS A 62 -0.91 -9.33 -3.43
CA CYS A 62 0.05 -8.38 -2.86
C CYS A 62 0.39 -7.23 -3.79
N MET A 63 -0.37 -7.10 -4.88
CA MET A 63 -0.20 -6.02 -5.82
C MET A 63 -1.53 -5.53 -6.37
N LYS A 64 -1.56 -4.27 -6.78
CA LYS A 64 -2.70 -3.67 -7.45
C LYS A 64 -2.22 -2.85 -8.62
N ASN A 65 -2.77 -3.16 -9.79
CA ASN A 65 -2.56 -2.40 -11.01
C ASN A 65 -3.56 -1.26 -11.07
N PHE A 66 -3.08 -0.06 -11.36
CA PHE A 66 -3.87 1.14 -11.61
C PHE A 66 -3.66 1.51 -13.08
N ILE A 67 -4.28 0.72 -13.98
CA ILE A 67 -4.11 0.85 -15.44
C ILE A 67 -5.01 1.97 -15.98
N THR A 68 -6.24 2.05 -15.49
CA THR A 68 -7.19 3.13 -15.80
C THR A 68 -6.96 4.34 -14.90
N SER A 69 -7.26 5.56 -15.37
CA SER A 69 -7.06 6.81 -14.60
C SER A 69 -7.73 6.72 -13.24
N SER A 70 -6.93 6.45 -12.21
CA SER A 70 -7.38 6.48 -10.84
C SER A 70 -7.41 7.94 -10.39
N SER A 71 -8.59 8.41 -10.00
CA SER A 71 -8.71 9.74 -9.40
C SER A 71 -7.88 9.78 -8.12
N PRO A 72 -7.09 10.84 -7.87
CA PRO A 72 -6.41 11.00 -6.59
C PRO A 72 -7.45 11.13 -5.46
N PRO A 73 -7.23 10.55 -4.26
CA PRO A 73 -6.10 9.70 -3.87
C PRO A 73 -6.29 8.22 -4.27
N VAL A 74 -5.20 7.45 -4.31
CA VAL A 74 -5.28 6.01 -4.59
C VAL A 74 -5.24 5.17 -3.33
N THR A 75 -6.06 4.11 -3.32
CA THR A 75 -6.19 3.18 -2.19
C THR A 75 -5.71 1.78 -2.54
N PHE A 76 -4.94 1.22 -1.61
CA PHE A 76 -4.43 -0.15 -1.65
C PHE A 76 -4.86 -0.86 -0.35
N GLU A 77 -5.44 -2.04 -0.47
CA GLU A 77 -5.92 -2.82 0.67
C GLU A 77 -5.19 -4.15 0.74
N LEU A 78 -4.85 -4.56 1.96
CA LEU A 78 -4.23 -5.86 2.27
C LEU A 78 -5.07 -6.52 3.36
N ARG A 79 -5.37 -7.81 3.24
CA ARG A 79 -6.02 -8.52 4.36
C ARG A 79 -5.00 -8.81 5.45
N ASN A 80 -5.50 -8.92 6.67
CA ASN A 80 -4.67 -9.28 7.80
C ASN A 80 -4.05 -10.68 7.58
N GLY A 81 -2.72 -10.74 7.60
CA GLY A 81 -1.95 -11.96 7.31
C GLY A 81 -1.52 -12.15 5.85
N ASP A 82 -1.98 -11.29 4.93
CA ASP A 82 -1.51 -11.32 3.53
C ASP A 82 -0.07 -10.78 3.42
N CYS A 83 0.62 -11.16 2.34
CA CYS A 83 1.90 -10.58 1.95
C CYS A 83 3.01 -10.69 2.99
N ASN A 84 3.02 -11.79 3.74
CA ASN A 84 3.91 -12.03 4.88
C ASN A 84 3.82 -10.94 5.96
N MET A 85 2.67 -10.25 6.05
CA MET A 85 2.43 -9.30 7.13
C MET A 85 2.42 -10.04 8.46
N ARG A 86 3.37 -9.71 9.32
CA ARG A 86 3.50 -10.28 10.66
C ARG A 86 2.85 -9.36 11.67
N ARG A 87 2.09 -9.95 12.58
CA ARG A 87 1.61 -9.24 13.77
C ARG A 87 2.74 -9.22 14.79
N THR A 88 3.32 -8.07 15.02
CA THR A 88 4.20 -7.85 16.18
C THR A 88 3.32 -7.86 17.43
N ARG A 89 3.61 -8.77 18.37
CA ARG A 89 3.04 -8.70 19.72
C ARG A 89 3.90 -7.73 20.52
N MET A 90 3.29 -6.64 20.99
CA MET A 90 3.91 -5.77 22.00
C MET A 90 3.92 -6.45 23.36
#